data_AF-A0A9E8CBH6-F1
#
_entry.id   AF-A0A9E8CBH6-F1
#
_cell.length_a   1.000
_cell.length_b   1.000
_cell.length_c   1.000
_cell.angle_alpha   90.00
_cell.angle_beta   90.00
_cell.angle_gamma   90.00
#
_symmetry.space_group_name_H-M   'P 1'
#
loop_
_entity.id
_entity.type
_entity.pdbx_description
1 polymer ?
#
loop_
_entity_poly.entity_id
_entity_poly.type
_entity_poly.pdbx_seq_one_letter_code
_entity_poly.pdbx_strand_id
1 'polypeptide(L)' 'MTTTLRRVRTDTGRPESVDTEIPKNRRAVKPNDAEAWVKTSVSLRASTRRRLKAWAAEHDMRIQEVVDAALETYLGLK' A
#
# COMPACT_ATOMS: atom_id res chain seq x y z
N MET A 1 -21.10 0.30 49.19
CA MET A 1 -21.82 -0.33 48.07
C MET A 1 -21.24 0.21 46.75
N THR A 2 -20.61 -0.68 45.99
CA THR A 2 -20.41 -0.75 44.51
C THR A 2 -21.34 0.15 43.69
N THR A 3 -21.07 0.70 42.50
CA THR A 3 -19.94 0.81 41.56
C THR A 3 -20.46 1.72 40.42
N THR A 4 -19.69 2.68 39.90
CA THR A 4 -20.00 3.31 38.61
C THR A 4 -18.93 2.93 37.58
N LEU A 5 -19.32 2.06 36.64
CA LEU A 5 -18.49 1.62 35.52
C LEU A 5 -18.11 2.82 34.64
N ARG A 6 -16.81 3.14 34.57
CA ARG A 6 -16.24 3.94 33.49
C ARG A 6 -16.14 3.06 32.24
N ARG A 7 -16.99 3.33 31.26
CA ARG A 7 -17.00 2.69 29.94
C ARG A 7 -15.66 2.97 29.23
N VAL A 8 -14.83 1.94 29.08
CA VAL A 8 -13.59 1.98 28.31
C VAL A 8 -13.94 2.25 26.83
N ARG A 9 -13.39 3.32 26.26
CA ARG A 9 -13.44 3.53 24.81
C ARG A 9 -12.46 2.55 24.18
N THR A 10 -12.96 1.56 23.46
CA THR A 10 -12.14 0.71 22.59
C THR A 10 -11.67 1.56 21.41
N ASP A 11 -10.47 2.12 21.55
CA ASP A 11 -9.67 2.64 20.45
C ASP A 11 -9.44 1.48 19.48
N THR A 12 -10.24 1.46 18.42
CA THR A 12 -10.06 0.48 17.35
C THR A 12 -8.88 0.98 16.54
N GLY A 13 -7.69 0.49 16.92
CA GLY A 13 -6.42 0.85 16.33
C GLY A 13 -6.52 0.89 14.81
N ARG A 14 -6.51 2.12 14.27
CA ARG A 14 -6.10 2.40 12.90
C ARG A 14 -4.75 1.69 12.72
N PRO A 15 -4.60 0.71 11.81
CA PRO A 15 -3.31 0.07 11.65
C PRO A 15 -2.31 1.18 11.35
N GLU A 16 -1.31 1.29 12.22
CA GLU A 16 -0.20 2.22 12.07
C GLU A 16 0.25 2.10 10.62
N SER A 17 0.20 3.24 9.92
CA SER A 17 0.64 3.32 8.54
C SER A 17 2.09 2.86 8.57
N VAL A 18 2.33 1.62 8.13
CA VAL A 18 3.68 1.07 7.99
C VAL A 18 4.33 1.95 6.93
N ASP A 19 4.99 3.00 7.38
CA ASP A 19 5.92 3.81 6.62
C ASP A 19 6.98 2.83 6.15
N THR A 20 6.75 2.32 4.96
CA THR A 20 7.71 1.45 4.30
C THR A 20 8.70 2.43 3.73
N GLU A 21 9.64 2.86 4.59
CA GLU A 21 10.68 3.84 4.27
C GLU A 21 11.21 3.53 2.88
N ILE A 22 10.86 4.39 1.93
CA ILE A 22 11.25 4.26 0.54
C ILE A 22 12.79 4.31 0.53
N PRO A 23 13.50 3.35 -0.07
CA PRO A 23 14.96 3.38 -0.12
C PRO A 23 15.41 4.69 -0.77
N LYS A 24 16.02 5.55 0.05
CA LYS A 24 16.27 6.99 -0.19
C LYS A 24 17.27 7.29 -1.33
N ASN A 25 17.79 6.25 -2.00
CA ASN A 25 18.82 6.33 -3.03
C ASN A 25 18.38 5.91 -4.44
N ARG A 26 17.08 5.76 -4.69
CA ARG A 26 16.60 5.38 -6.03
C ARG A 26 16.44 6.62 -6.91
N ARG A 27 17.15 6.63 -8.06
CA ARG A 27 17.19 7.71 -9.06
C ARG A 27 15.81 8.38 -9.18
N ALA A 28 15.76 9.67 -8.87
CA ALA A 28 14.57 10.49 -9.04
C ALA A 28 14.24 10.57 -10.53
N VAL A 29 13.31 9.74 -10.99
CA VAL A 29 12.63 9.96 -12.27
C VAL A 29 11.95 11.31 -12.16
N LYS A 30 12.25 12.23 -13.07
CA LYS A 30 11.67 13.58 -13.09
C LYS A 30 10.14 13.46 -13.26
N PRO A 31 9.32 13.87 -12.28
CA PRO A 31 7.88 13.71 -12.37
C PRO A 31 7.28 15.02 -12.86
N ASN A 32 7.41 15.31 -14.16
CA ASN A 32 6.69 16.45 -14.75
C ASN A 32 5.76 16.04 -15.89
N ASP A 33 5.91 14.80 -16.40
CA ASP A 33 5.05 14.22 -17.44
C ASP A 33 4.27 12.98 -16.95
N ALA A 34 4.41 12.62 -15.67
CA ALA A 34 3.68 11.50 -15.07
C ALA A 34 2.36 12.01 -14.48
N GLU A 35 1.25 11.46 -14.97
CA GLU A 35 -0.10 11.74 -14.47
C GLU A 35 -0.16 11.60 -12.94
N ALA A 36 -0.85 12.53 -12.28
CA ALA A 36 -0.91 12.58 -10.82
C ALA A 36 -1.57 11.32 -10.26
N TRP A 37 -0.98 10.73 -9.22
CA TRP A 37 -1.54 9.55 -8.59
C TRP A 37 -2.90 9.83 -7.94
N VAL A 38 -3.92 9.08 -8.37
CA VAL A 38 -5.25 9.10 -7.77
C VAL A 38 -5.42 7.89 -6.86
N LYS A 39 -5.86 8.12 -5.62
CA LYS A 39 -6.08 7.05 -4.65
C LYS A 39 -7.38 6.30 -4.95
N THR A 40 -7.25 5.04 -5.33
CA THR A 40 -8.37 4.10 -5.47
C THR A 40 -8.30 3.05 -4.37
N SER A 41 -9.37 2.90 -3.59
CA SER A 41 -9.39 2.00 -2.43
C SER A 41 -9.86 0.60 -2.82
N VAL A 42 -9.04 -0.41 -2.58
CA VAL A 42 -9.40 -1.84 -2.69
C VAL A 42 -8.77 -2.60 -1.52
N SER A 43 -9.51 -3.54 -0.94
CA SER A 43 -8.97 -4.45 0.08
C SER A 43 -8.32 -5.67 -0.56
N LEU A 44 -7.07 -5.94 -0.20
CA LEU A 44 -6.36 -7.15 -0.61
C LEU A 44 -6.36 -8.18 0.51
N ARG A 45 -6.46 -9.47 0.14
CA ARG A 45 -6.20 -10.56 1.08
C ARG A 45 -4.77 -10.46 1.59
N ALA A 46 -4.55 -10.82 2.87
CA ALA A 46 -3.22 -10.79 3.48
C ALA A 46 -2.18 -11.61 2.67
N SER A 47 -2.58 -12.77 2.14
CA SER A 47 -1.73 -13.62 1.31
C SER A 47 -1.37 -12.99 -0.04
N THR A 48 -2.29 -12.23 -0.64
CA THR A 48 -2.04 -11.50 -1.89
C THR A 48 -1.11 -10.32 -1.64
N ARG A 49 -1.35 -9.55 -0.58
CA ARG A 49 -0.46 -8.45 -0.18
C ARG A 49 0.96 -8.93 0.09
N ARG A 50 1.13 -10.08 0.77
CA ARG A 50 2.46 -10.66 1.03
C ARG A 50 3.18 -11.04 -0.26
N ARG A 51 2.49 -11.72 -1.18
CA ARG A 51 3.05 -12.11 -2.48
C ARG A 51 3.46 -10.88 -3.30
N LEU A 52 2.61 -9.86 -3.32
CA LEU A 52 2.88 -8.64 -4.06
C LEU A 52 4.09 -7.87 -3.50
N LYS A 53 4.27 -7.86 -2.17
CA LYS A 53 5.48 -7.30 -1.54
C LYS A 53 6.75 -8.06 -1.89
N ALA A 54 6.70 -9.39 -1.88
CA ALA A 54 7.86 -10.22 -2.21
C ALA A 54 8.27 -10.01 -3.68
N TRP A 55 7.30 -10.04 -4.59
CA TRP A 55 7.54 -9.81 -6.02
C TRP A 55 8.13 -8.42 -6.28
N ALA A 56 7.59 -7.38 -5.62
CA ALA A 56 8.13 -6.03 -5.70
C ALA A 56 9.61 -5.98 -5.26
N ALA A 57 9.97 -6.68 -4.18
CA ALA A 57 11.35 -6.73 -3.70
C ALA A 57 12.28 -7.51 -4.66
N GLU A 58 11.81 -8.64 -5.19
CA GLU A 58 12.57 -9.50 -6.12
C GLU A 58 12.85 -8.80 -7.45
N HIS A 59 11.91 -8.02 -7.95
CA HIS A 59 12.02 -7.33 -9.24
C HIS A 59 12.56 -5.90 -9.13
N ASP A 60 12.97 -5.46 -7.94
CA ASP A 60 13.29 -4.06 -7.64
C ASP A 60 12.18 -3.13 -8.17
N MET A 61 10.92 -3.38 -7.80
CA MET A 61 9.77 -2.57 -8.21
C MET A 61 9.05 -1.98 -6.99
N ARG A 62 8.30 -0.90 -7.18
CA ARG A 62 7.35 -0.44 -6.15
C ARG A 62 6.05 -1.20 -6.32
N ILE A 63 5.34 -1.39 -5.21
CA ILE A 63 3.99 -1.99 -5.20
C ILE A 63 3.05 -1.34 -6.22
N GLN A 64 3.17 -0.03 -6.44
CA GLN A 64 2.40 0.70 -7.45
C GLN A 64 2.72 0.21 -8.86
N GLU A 65 4.01 0.21 -9.25
CA GLU A 65 4.46 -0.32 -10.56
C GLU A 65 4.04 -1.77 -10.78
N VAL A 66 4.05 -2.61 -9.72
CA VAL A 66 3.54 -3.99 -9.82
C VAL A 66 2.06 -4.01 -10.15
N VAL A 67 1.27 -3.16 -9.48
CA VAL A 67 -0.18 -3.07 -9.69
C VAL A 67 -0.49 -2.51 -11.07
N ASP A 68 0.21 -1.46 -11.49
CA ASP A 68 0.02 -0.83 -12.80
C ASP A 68 0.36 -1.82 -13.93
N ALA A 69 1.51 -2.50 -13.88
CA ALA A 69 1.88 -3.52 -14.86
C ALA A 69 0.91 -4.70 -14.90
N ALA A 70 0.38 -5.12 -13.73
CA ALA A 70 -0.64 -6.15 -13.65
C ALA A 70 -1.96 -5.69 -14.30
N LEU A 71 -2.36 -4.44 -14.10
CA LEU A 71 -3.55 -3.84 -14.70
C LEU A 71 -3.39 -3.67 -16.21
N GLU A 72 -2.26 -3.14 -16.69
CA GLU A 72 -1.95 -3.03 -18.13
C GLU A 72 -2.02 -4.39 -18.82
N THR A 73 -1.43 -5.41 -18.19
CA THR A 73 -1.45 -6.79 -18.70
C THR A 73 -2.88 -7.36 -18.71
N TYR A 74 -3.64 -7.17 -17.63
CA TYR A 74 -4.99 -7.70 -17.50
C TYR A 74 -6.00 -7.01 -18.44
N LEU A 75 -5.83 -5.70 -18.66
CA LEU A 75 -6.68 -4.89 -19.53
C LEU A 75 -6.23 -4.93 -21.01
N GLY A 76 -5.07 -5.53 -21.31
CA GLY A 76 -4.55 -5.61 -22.67
C GLY A 76 -4.05 -4.27 -23.24
N LEU A 77 -3.63 -3.35 -22.38
CA LEU A 77 -3.23 -1.97 -22.74
C LEU A 77 -1.78 -1.87 -23.23
N LYS A 78 -1.28 -2.90 -23.93
CA LYS A 78 0.13 -3.02 -24.30
C LYS A 78 0.52 -2.14 -25.50
#